data_AF-A0A382M833-F1
#
_entry.id   AF-A0A382M833-F1
#
_cell.length_a   1.000
_cell.length_b   1.000
_cell.length_c   1.000
_cell.angle_alpha   90.00
_cell.angle_beta   90.00
_cell.angle_gamma   90.00
#
_symmetry.space_group_name_H-M   'P 1'
#
loop_
_entity.id
_entity.type
_entity.pdbx_description
1 polymer ?
#
loop_
_entity_poly.entity_id
_entity_poly.type
_entity_poly.pdbx_seq_one_letter_code
_entity_poly.pdbx_strand_id
1 'polypeptide(L)'
;VVLATGIGGLALQVSVPMVLRRAVDRSLGELDGSAALDDLRWHVILLVFMATAAFALRFTYRYLLFSTACRIETDLRDAIYQHLTRLSFSFYDRVAAGEVISRANSDIRSIQLLLAFGPLAGLSVVSLLMALGFMLSIHVPLTLVTVSTMPLVFVLGQKLRDRVFPLSWVTQGRMAEVAMVVDE
;
A
#
# COMPACT_ATOMS: atom_id res chain seq x y z
N VAL A 1 -5.37 -12.74 -11.24
CA VAL A 1 -6.07 -11.48 -11.60
C VAL A 1 -5.60 -10.30 -10.76
N VAL A 2 -5.72 -10.36 -9.43
CA VAL A 2 -5.33 -9.26 -8.51
C VAL A 2 -3.89 -8.77 -8.74
N LEU A 3 -2.90 -9.66 -8.72
CA LEU A 3 -1.50 -9.26 -8.96
C LEU A 3 -1.26 -8.70 -10.38
N ALA A 4 -1.97 -9.22 -11.38
CA ALA A 4 -1.84 -8.77 -12.77
C ALA A 4 -2.37 -7.33 -12.94
N THR A 5 -3.51 -6.99 -12.32
CA THR A 5 -4.04 -5.62 -12.35
C THR A 5 -3.16 -4.65 -11.57
N GLY A 6 -2.59 -5.10 -10.43
CA GLY A 6 -1.62 -4.33 -9.66
C GLY A 6 -0.34 -4.01 -10.45
N ILE A 7 0.29 -5.02 -11.04
CA ILE A 7 1.53 -4.86 -11.82
C ILE A 7 1.28 -4.05 -13.10
N GLY A 8 0.18 -4.30 -13.82
CA GLY A 8 -0.17 -3.51 -15.00
C GLY A 8 -0.41 -2.02 -14.68
N GLY A 9 -1.12 -1.75 -13.58
CA GLY A 9 -1.33 -0.38 -13.10
C GLY A 9 -0.06 0.31 -12.58
N LEU A 10 0.94 -0.46 -12.10
CA LEU A 10 2.27 0.07 -11.81
C LEU A 10 3.02 0.43 -13.10
N ALA A 11 3.10 -0.50 -14.05
CA ALA A 11 3.87 -0.32 -15.26
C ALA A 11 3.43 0.93 -16.04
N LEU A 12 2.12 1.16 -16.14
CA LEU A 12 1.55 2.37 -16.73
C LEU A 12 1.99 3.62 -15.97
N GLN A 13 1.88 3.64 -14.63
CA GLN A 13 2.26 4.83 -13.84
C GLN A 13 3.76 5.16 -13.99
N VAL A 14 4.63 4.16 -13.88
CA VAL A 14 6.08 4.37 -13.96
C VAL A 14 6.49 4.84 -15.36
N SER A 15 5.69 4.54 -16.38
CA SER A 15 5.93 5.00 -17.75
C SER A 15 5.49 6.46 -18.01
N VAL A 16 4.64 7.04 -17.16
CA VAL A 16 4.12 8.42 -17.34
C VAL A 16 5.23 9.47 -17.49
N PRO A 17 6.28 9.51 -16.64
CA PRO A 17 7.36 10.48 -16.77
C PRO A 17 8.13 10.36 -18.09
N MET A 18 8.22 9.17 -18.68
CA MET A 18 8.89 8.99 -19.99
C MET A 18 8.08 9.61 -21.13
N VAL A 19 6.76 9.45 -21.11
CA VAL A 19 5.88 10.06 -22.11
C VAL A 19 5.92 11.58 -21.97
N LEU A 20 5.90 12.08 -20.73
CA LEU A 20 6.05 13.51 -20.46
C LEU A 20 7.40 14.04 -20.96
N ARG A 21 8.50 13.34 -20.68
CA ARG A 21 9.84 13.71 -21.19
C ARG A 21 9.84 13.80 -22.72
N ARG A 22 9.34 12.78 -23.43
CA ARG A 22 9.30 12.79 -24.89
C ARG A 22 8.45 13.93 -25.46
N ALA A 23 7.33 14.24 -24.81
CA ALA A 23 6.47 15.35 -25.21
C ALA A 23 7.20 16.69 -25.08
N VAL A 24 7.94 16.89 -23.98
CA VAL A 24 8.74 18.11 -23.74
C VAL A 24 9.91 18.21 -24.72
N ASP A 25 10.69 17.15 -24.86
CA ASP A 25 11.89 17.12 -25.71
C ASP A 25 11.54 17.40 -27.19
N ARG A 26 10.43 16.82 -27.70
CA ARG A 26 10.00 17.03 -29.10
C ARG A 26 9.37 18.40 -29.36
N SER A 27 8.51 18.85 -28.46
CA SER A 27 7.79 20.12 -28.63
C SER A 27 8.70 21.35 -28.50
N LEU A 28 9.80 21.24 -27.75
CA LEU A 28 10.77 22.32 -27.57
C LEU A 28 12.00 22.23 -28.49
N GLY A 29 12.32 21.05 -29.01
CA GLY A 29 13.60 20.80 -29.71
C GLY A 29 13.52 20.53 -31.21
N GLU A 30 12.47 19.85 -31.70
CA GLU A 30 12.47 19.26 -33.06
C GLU A 30 11.42 19.86 -34.01
N LEU A 31 10.37 20.48 -33.49
CA LEU A 31 9.19 20.89 -34.27
C LEU A 31 8.92 22.39 -34.15
N ASP A 32 8.65 23.05 -35.28
CA ASP A 32 8.23 24.45 -35.33
C ASP A 32 6.69 24.59 -35.43
N GLY A 33 6.15 25.61 -34.74
CA GLY A 33 4.79 26.11 -34.96
C GLY A 33 3.66 25.10 -34.73
N SER A 34 2.81 24.90 -35.73
CA SER A 34 1.59 24.08 -35.63
C SER A 34 1.86 22.59 -35.45
N ALA A 35 2.98 22.07 -35.98
CA ALA A 35 3.36 20.66 -35.83
C ALA A 35 3.70 20.31 -34.37
N ALA A 36 4.31 21.25 -33.64
CA ALA A 36 4.58 21.08 -32.21
C ALA A 36 3.28 21.06 -31.38
N LEU A 37 2.28 21.87 -31.76
CA LEU A 37 0.99 21.89 -31.08
C LEU A 37 0.20 20.59 -31.29
N ASP A 38 0.21 20.02 -32.50
CA ASP A 38 -0.48 18.76 -32.76
C ASP A 38 0.21 17.56 -32.11
N ASP A 39 1.55 17.51 -32.09
CA ASP A 39 2.30 16.49 -31.34
C ASP A 39 2.05 16.59 -29.83
N LEU A 40 2.04 17.81 -29.28
CA LEU A 40 1.72 18.04 -27.86
C LEU A 40 0.29 17.58 -27.53
N ARG A 41 -0.69 17.90 -28.38
CA ARG A 41 -2.09 17.45 -28.19
C ARG A 41 -2.19 15.92 -28.15
N TRP A 42 -1.47 15.23 -29.03
CA TRP A 42 -1.46 13.77 -29.04
C TRP A 42 -0.84 13.19 -27.76
N HIS A 43 0.30 13.73 -27.31
CA HIS A 43 0.93 13.31 -26.06
C HIS A 43 0.06 13.59 -24.83
N VAL A 44 -0.67 14.72 -24.80
CA VAL A 44 -1.62 15.03 -23.73
C VAL A 44 -2.77 14.02 -23.70
N ILE A 45 -3.36 13.69 -24.86
CA ILE A 45 -4.42 12.68 -24.95
C ILE A 45 -3.91 11.31 -24.47
N LEU A 46 -2.71 10.92 -24.91
CA LEU A 46 -2.07 9.69 -24.48
C LEU A 46 -1.84 9.66 -22.96
N LEU A 47 -1.36 10.76 -22.38
CA LEU A 47 -1.15 10.88 -20.93
C LEU A 47 -2.47 10.76 -20.16
N VAL A 48 -3.53 11.42 -20.61
CA VAL A 48 -4.87 11.32 -20.01
C VAL A 48 -5.39 9.88 -20.09
N PHE A 49 -5.23 9.22 -21.23
CA PHE A 49 -5.60 7.82 -21.40
C PHE A 49 -4.81 6.90 -20.45
N MET A 50 -3.49 7.03 -20.39
CA MET A 50 -2.62 6.24 -19.51
C MET A 50 -2.95 6.49 -18.03
N ALA A 51 -3.20 7.74 -17.64
CA ALA A 51 -3.59 8.09 -16.27
C ALA A 51 -4.93 7.44 -15.89
N THR A 52 -5.91 7.49 -16.79
CA THR A 52 -7.25 6.89 -16.58
C THR A 52 -7.17 5.37 -16.52
N ALA A 53 -6.42 4.73 -17.41
CA ALA A 53 -6.20 3.29 -17.42
C ALA A 53 -5.43 2.82 -16.16
N ALA A 54 -4.38 3.54 -15.77
CA ALA A 54 -3.64 3.27 -14.54
C ALA A 54 -4.53 3.41 -13.30
N PHE A 55 -5.38 4.44 -13.25
CA PHE A 55 -6.35 4.63 -12.17
C PHE A 55 -7.32 3.45 -12.09
N ALA A 56 -7.95 3.06 -13.21
CA ALA A 56 -8.88 1.95 -13.25
C ALA A 56 -8.24 0.64 -12.74
N LEU A 57 -7.06 0.29 -13.26
CA LEU A 57 -6.34 -0.93 -12.84
C LEU A 57 -5.99 -0.93 -11.36
N ARG A 58 -5.52 0.21 -10.83
CA ARG A 58 -5.17 0.35 -9.41
C ARG A 58 -6.38 0.32 -8.51
N PHE A 59 -7.47 0.96 -8.94
CA PHE A 59 -8.74 0.92 -8.23
C PHE A 59 -9.24 -0.52 -8.14
N THR A 60 -9.29 -1.24 -9.27
CA THR A 60 -9.69 -2.65 -9.31
C THR A 60 -8.78 -3.52 -8.45
N TYR A 61 -7.46 -3.32 -8.52
CA TYR A 61 -6.51 -4.04 -7.67
C TYR A 61 -6.81 -3.85 -6.18
N ARG A 62 -6.92 -2.59 -5.73
CA ARG A 62 -7.21 -2.26 -4.33
C ARG A 62 -8.56 -2.83 -3.92
N TYR A 63 -9.60 -2.64 -4.73
CA TYR A 63 -10.94 -3.15 -4.46
C TYR A 63 -10.94 -4.67 -4.27
N LEU A 64 -10.34 -5.42 -5.20
CA LEU A 64 -10.25 -6.88 -5.09
C LEU A 64 -9.45 -7.30 -3.87
N LEU A 65 -8.34 -6.62 -3.58
CA LEU A 65 -7.50 -6.93 -2.42
C LEU A 65 -8.24 -6.76 -1.09
N PHE A 66 -8.89 -5.61 -0.88
CA PHE A 66 -9.68 -5.37 0.33
C PHE A 66 -10.90 -6.28 0.42
N SER A 67 -11.56 -6.57 -0.70
CA SER A 67 -12.68 -7.51 -0.74
C SER A 67 -12.23 -8.92 -0.34
N THR A 68 -11.11 -9.41 -0.86
CA THR A 68 -10.54 -10.70 -0.48
C THR A 68 -10.12 -10.72 0.99
N ALA A 69 -9.48 -9.66 1.50
CA ALA A 69 -9.11 -9.58 2.91
C ALA A 69 -10.34 -9.63 3.84
N CYS A 70 -11.44 -8.98 3.47
CA CYS A 70 -12.70 -9.03 4.22
C CYS A 70 -13.34 -10.42 4.19
N ARG A 71 -13.34 -11.11 3.04
CA ARG A 71 -13.84 -12.50 2.96
C ARG A 71 -13.05 -13.44 3.85
N ILE A 72 -11.72 -13.34 3.81
CA ILE A 72 -10.85 -14.15 4.68
C ILE A 72 -11.09 -13.83 6.16
N GLU A 73 -11.35 -12.57 6.51
CA GLU A 73 -11.74 -12.20 7.88
C GLU A 73 -13.01 -12.94 8.32
N THR A 74 -14.06 -12.94 7.48
CA THR A 74 -15.31 -13.65 7.75
C THR A 74 -15.10 -15.16 7.89
N ASP A 75 -14.36 -15.77 6.96
CA ASP A 75 -14.07 -17.20 6.98
C ASP A 75 -13.31 -17.61 8.25
N LEU A 76 -12.36 -16.78 8.69
CA LEU A 76 -11.62 -17.00 9.93
C LEU A 76 -12.50 -16.87 11.17
N ARG A 77 -13.38 -15.85 11.22
CA ARG A 77 -14.36 -15.69 12.31
C ARG A 77 -15.24 -16.93 12.39
N ASP A 78 -15.81 -17.37 11.27
CA ASP A 78 -16.68 -18.54 11.23
C ASP A 78 -15.97 -19.82 11.68
N ALA A 79 -14.73 -20.04 11.22
CA ALA A 79 -13.91 -21.18 11.63
C ALA A 79 -13.63 -21.18 13.15
N ILE A 80 -13.29 -20.01 13.71
CA ILE A 80 -13.04 -19.88 15.16
C ILE A 80 -14.35 -20.10 15.92
N TYR A 81 -15.47 -19.49 15.53
CA TYR A 81 -16.76 -19.69 16.19
C TYR A 81 -17.19 -21.17 16.18
N GLN A 82 -17.03 -21.85 15.05
CA GLN A 82 -17.33 -23.29 14.95
C GLN A 82 -16.42 -24.14 15.84
N HIS A 83 -15.16 -23.76 16.00
CA HIS A 83 -14.24 -24.46 16.90
C HIS A 83 -14.60 -24.22 18.38
N LEU A 84 -14.84 -22.97 18.76
CA LEU A 84 -15.18 -22.58 20.12
C LEU A 84 -16.46 -23.26 20.61
N THR A 85 -17.49 -23.33 19.77
CA THR A 85 -18.76 -23.98 20.12
C THR A 85 -18.66 -25.49 20.34
N ARG A 86 -17.57 -26.14 19.91
CA ARG A 86 -17.33 -27.58 20.10
C ARG A 86 -16.41 -27.90 21.29
N LEU A 87 -15.84 -26.89 21.96
CA LEU A 87 -14.99 -27.10 23.12
C LEU A 87 -15.79 -27.54 24.34
N SER A 88 -15.19 -28.41 25.16
CA SER A 88 -15.81 -28.90 26.41
C SER A 88 -15.95 -27.79 27.45
N PHE A 89 -16.94 -27.87 28.33
CA PHE A 89 -17.11 -26.95 29.47
C PHE A 89 -15.84 -26.80 30.33
N SER A 90 -15.08 -27.88 30.54
CA SER A 90 -13.81 -27.85 31.29
C SER A 90 -12.76 -26.89 30.72
N PHE A 91 -12.83 -26.54 29.43
CA PHE A 91 -11.98 -25.51 28.82
C PHE A 91 -12.38 -24.11 29.31
N TYR A 92 -13.68 -23.83 29.34
CA TYR A 92 -14.24 -22.54 29.76
C TYR A 92 -14.18 -22.32 31.28
N ASP A 93 -14.05 -23.38 32.07
CA ASP A 93 -13.74 -23.27 33.50
C ASP A 93 -12.31 -22.76 33.75
N ARG A 94 -11.39 -22.93 32.79
CA ARG A 94 -9.98 -22.51 32.89
C ARG A 94 -9.70 -21.19 32.17
N VAL A 95 -10.51 -20.80 31.20
CA VAL A 95 -10.29 -19.60 30.37
C VAL A 95 -11.61 -18.87 30.16
N ALA A 96 -11.65 -17.58 30.51
CA ALA A 96 -12.85 -16.76 30.35
C ALA A 96 -13.25 -16.64 28.87
N ALA A 97 -14.50 -16.96 28.54
CA ALA A 97 -15.00 -16.92 27.17
C ALA A 97 -14.80 -15.54 26.49
N GLY A 98 -14.96 -14.44 27.25
CA GLY A 98 -14.74 -13.09 26.75
C GLY A 98 -13.29 -12.81 26.36
N GLU A 99 -12.32 -13.35 27.09
CA GLU A 99 -10.89 -13.21 26.77
C GLU A 99 -10.54 -13.94 25.47
N VAL A 100 -11.07 -15.15 25.29
CA VAL A 100 -10.85 -15.95 24.07
C VAL A 100 -11.44 -15.24 22.84
N ILE A 101 -12.66 -14.73 22.95
CA ILE A 101 -13.33 -14.00 21.86
C ILE A 101 -12.60 -12.68 21.54
N SER A 102 -12.16 -11.95 22.56
CA SER A 102 -11.42 -10.69 22.37
C SER A 102 -10.09 -10.92 21.66
N ARG A 103 -9.29 -11.90 22.12
CA ARG A 103 -8.02 -12.27 21.48
C ARG A 103 -8.24 -12.74 20.04
N ALA A 104 -9.20 -13.63 19.81
CA ALA A 104 -9.52 -14.10 18.46
C ALA A 104 -9.88 -12.95 17.52
N ASN A 105 -10.71 -12.00 17.96
CA ASN A 105 -11.06 -10.83 17.15
C ASN A 105 -9.84 -9.95 16.85
N SER A 106 -8.98 -9.69 17.84
CA SER A 106 -7.77 -8.87 17.66
C SER A 106 -6.77 -9.53 16.70
N ASP A 107 -6.57 -10.85 16.83
CA ASP A 107 -5.65 -11.61 16.00
C ASP A 107 -6.16 -11.71 14.56
N ILE A 108 -7.46 -12.00 14.37
CA ILE A 108 -8.10 -12.00 13.04
C ILE A 108 -7.96 -10.62 12.39
N ARG A 109 -8.19 -9.54 13.14
CA ARG A 109 -8.02 -8.17 12.63
C ARG A 109 -6.57 -7.91 12.20
N SER A 110 -5.59 -8.40 12.95
CA SER A 110 -4.18 -8.28 12.59
C SER A 110 -3.87 -9.02 11.29
N ILE A 111 -4.41 -10.23 11.11
CA ILE A 111 -4.30 -11.01 9.86
C ILE A 111 -4.96 -10.27 8.69
N GLN A 112 -6.16 -9.72 8.87
CA GLN A 112 -6.85 -8.93 7.85
C GLN A 112 -6.00 -7.72 7.40
N LEU A 113 -5.43 -6.99 8.36
CA LEU A 113 -4.56 -5.85 8.06
C LEU A 113 -3.31 -6.29 7.29
N LEU A 114 -2.69 -7.41 7.67
CA LEU A 114 -1.55 -7.97 6.94
C LEU A 114 -1.92 -8.33 5.50
N LEU A 115 -3.08 -8.97 5.29
CA LEU A 115 -3.56 -9.34 3.95
C LEU A 115 -3.91 -8.12 3.09
N ALA A 116 -4.39 -7.04 3.70
CA ALA A 116 -4.70 -5.79 3.00
C ALA A 116 -3.45 -4.97 2.67
N PHE A 117 -2.54 -4.79 3.62
CA PHE A 117 -1.38 -3.89 3.47
C PHE A 117 -0.11 -4.59 2.99
N GLY A 118 0.08 -5.87 3.26
CA GLY A 118 1.25 -6.63 2.84
C GLY A 118 1.46 -6.59 1.32
N PRO A 119 0.46 -6.95 0.49
CA PRO A 119 0.58 -6.86 -0.96
C PRO A 119 0.73 -5.43 -1.48
N LEU A 120 0.15 -4.43 -0.82
CA LEU A 120 0.38 -3.02 -1.15
C LEU A 120 1.85 -2.63 -0.93
N ALA A 121 2.44 -3.03 0.19
CA ALA A 121 3.85 -2.79 0.49
C ALA A 121 4.77 -3.50 -0.51
N GLY A 122 4.49 -4.76 -0.85
CA GLY A 122 5.22 -5.50 -1.88
C GLY A 122 5.16 -4.80 -3.24
N LEU A 123 3.99 -4.30 -3.63
CA LEU A 123 3.83 -3.54 -4.87
C LEU A 123 4.62 -2.23 -4.85
N SER A 124 4.69 -1.54 -3.70
CA SER A 124 5.55 -0.36 -3.54
C SER A 124 7.03 -0.67 -3.73
N VAL A 125 7.52 -1.82 -3.25
CA VAL A 125 8.91 -2.27 -3.48
C VAL A 125 9.15 -2.53 -4.95
N VAL A 126 8.25 -3.24 -5.63
CA VAL A 126 8.34 -3.47 -7.08
C VAL A 126 8.34 -2.15 -7.85
N SER A 127 7.49 -1.19 -7.46
CA SER A 127 7.45 0.15 -8.07
C SER A 127 8.78 0.89 -7.87
N LEU A 128 9.38 0.79 -6.70
CA LEU A 128 10.68 1.40 -6.41
C LEU A 128 11.78 0.82 -7.31
N LEU A 129 11.84 -0.51 -7.42
CA LEU A 129 12.82 -1.20 -8.27
C LEU A 129 12.65 -0.83 -9.75
N MET A 130 11.40 -0.77 -10.23
CA MET A 130 11.09 -0.39 -11.60
C MET A 130 11.48 1.07 -11.88
N ALA A 131 11.13 2.00 -10.98
CA ALA A 131 11.52 3.40 -11.09
C ALA A 131 13.05 3.56 -11.08
N LEU A 132 13.76 2.88 -10.19
CA LEU A 132 15.21 2.89 -10.12
C LEU A 132 15.85 2.39 -11.42
N GLY A 133 15.34 1.28 -11.98
CA GLY A 133 15.78 0.74 -13.26
C GLY A 133 15.61 1.73 -14.42
N PHE A 134 14.48 2.46 -14.45
CA PHE A 134 14.25 3.50 -15.44
C PHE A 134 15.14 4.72 -15.26
N MET A 135 15.39 5.15 -14.02
CA MET A 135 16.29 6.29 -13.78
C MET A 135 17.72 5.97 -14.22
N LEU A 136 18.20 4.75 -13.89
CA LEU A 136 19.52 4.27 -14.30
C LEU A 136 19.66 4.19 -15.83
N SER A 137 18.60 3.83 -16.55
CA SER A 137 18.64 3.78 -18.03
C SER A 137 18.63 5.17 -18.67
N ILE A 138 18.15 6.19 -17.97
CA ILE A 138 18.15 7.58 -18.44
C ILE A 138 19.51 8.24 -18.17
N HIS A 139 19.94 8.36 -16.91
CA HIS A 139 21.20 9.00 -16.54
C HIS A 139 21.72 8.49 -15.20
N VAL A 140 22.80 7.70 -15.23
CA VAL A 140 23.41 7.07 -14.05
C VAL A 140 23.89 8.08 -13.00
N PRO A 141 24.67 9.13 -13.33
CA PRO A 141 25.20 10.03 -12.30
C PRO A 141 24.10 10.77 -11.54
N LEU A 142 23.07 11.25 -12.25
CA LEU A 142 21.95 11.97 -11.65
C LEU A 142 21.09 11.04 -10.77
N THR A 143 20.97 9.78 -11.15
CA THR A 143 20.31 8.75 -10.36
C THR A 143 21.06 8.49 -9.05
N LEU A 144 22.39 8.36 -9.10
CA LEU A 144 23.21 8.17 -7.89
C LEU A 144 23.09 9.34 -6.91
N VAL A 145 23.11 10.58 -7.42
CA VAL A 145 22.85 11.77 -6.60
C VAL A 145 21.48 11.68 -5.92
N THR A 146 20.44 11.31 -6.66
CA THR A 146 19.08 11.17 -6.11
C THR A 146 19.00 10.07 -5.03
N VAL A 147 19.56 8.89 -5.32
CA VAL A 147 19.54 7.72 -4.42
C VAL A 147 20.39 7.97 -3.17
N SER A 148 21.43 8.79 -3.24
CA SER A 148 22.26 9.14 -2.07
C SER A 148 21.48 9.81 -0.94
N THR A 149 20.31 10.39 -1.23
CA THR A 149 19.40 10.96 -0.23
C THR A 149 18.60 9.89 0.53
N MET A 150 18.40 8.70 -0.04
CA MET A 150 17.59 7.64 0.56
C MET A 150 18.13 7.14 1.92
N PRO A 151 19.45 6.87 2.10
CA PRO A 151 19.99 6.49 3.40
C PRO A 151 19.67 7.49 4.52
N LEU A 152 19.73 8.79 4.22
CA LEU A 152 19.39 9.83 5.20
C LEU A 152 17.93 9.72 5.64
N VAL A 153 17.01 9.64 4.68
CA VAL A 153 15.57 9.47 4.94
C VAL A 153 15.29 8.19 5.71
N PHE A 154 15.96 7.09 5.35
CA PHE A 154 15.83 5.81 6.03
C PHE A 154 16.26 5.90 7.50
N VAL A 155 17.43 6.47 7.78
CA VAL A 155 17.94 6.62 9.16
C VAL A 155 17.03 7.52 10.00
N LEU A 156 16.57 8.65 9.46
CA LEU A 156 15.63 9.53 10.16
C LEU A 156 14.29 8.82 10.42
N GLY A 157 13.79 8.08 9.43
CA GLY A 157 12.55 7.31 9.55
C GLY A 157 12.65 6.24 10.65
N GLN A 158 13.74 5.49 10.72
CA GLN A 158 13.96 4.50 11.78
C GLN A 158 14.02 5.16 13.16
N LYS A 159 14.79 6.26 13.31
CA LYS A 159 14.84 7.00 14.57
C LYS A 159 13.46 7.50 15.02
N LEU A 160 12.65 7.99 14.07
CA LEU A 160 11.30 8.45 14.37
C LEU A 160 10.41 7.28 14.78
N ARG A 161 10.47 6.14 14.07
CA ARG A 161 9.74 4.91 14.42
C ARG A 161 10.06 4.46 15.84
N ASP A 162 11.34 4.38 16.20
CA ASP A 162 11.78 3.93 17.52
C ASP A 162 11.32 4.85 18.65
N ARG A 163 11.06 6.13 18.34
CA ARG A 163 10.54 7.13 19.29
C ARG A 163 9.02 7.10 19.39
N VAL A 164 8.33 7.09 18.25
CA VAL A 164 6.87 7.25 18.17
C VAL A 164 6.14 5.97 18.55
N PHE A 165 6.67 4.80 18.17
CA PHE A 165 6.00 3.53 18.42
C PHE A 165 5.78 3.26 19.92
N PRO A 166 6.80 3.42 20.81
CA PRO A 166 6.59 3.29 22.25
C PRO A 166 5.60 4.30 22.84
N LEU A 167 5.59 5.54 22.33
CA LEU A 167 4.66 6.58 22.77
C LEU A 167 3.20 6.22 22.45
N SER A 168 2.96 5.58 21.30
CA SER A 168 1.61 5.09 20.96
C SER A 168 1.11 4.06 21.96
N TRP A 169 1.97 3.14 22.43
CA TRP A 169 1.59 2.16 23.46
C TRP A 169 1.22 2.81 24.78
N VAL A 170 1.98 3.81 25.23
CA VAL A 170 1.67 4.55 26.47
C VAL A 170 0.34 5.29 26.34
N THR A 171 0.09 5.91 25.18
CA THR A 171 -1.16 6.64 24.92
C THR A 171 -2.37 5.69 24.91
N GLN A 172 -2.23 4.52 24.28
CA GLN A 172 -3.27 3.49 24.26
C GLN A 172 -3.55 2.94 25.67
N GLY A 173 -2.50 2.70 26.47
CA GLY A 173 -2.65 2.27 27.86
C GLY A 173 -3.43 3.25 28.72
N ARG A 174 -3.13 4.55 28.61
CA ARG A 174 -3.89 5.61 29.33
C ARG A 174 -5.34 5.73 28.86
N MET A 175 -5.61 5.55 27.57
CA MET A 175 -6.99 5.53 27.07
C MET A 175 -7.79 4.35 27.63
N ALA A 176 -7.16 3.19 27.80
CA ALA A 176 -7.80 2.02 28.41
C ALA A 176 -8.10 2.26 29.90
N GLU A 177 -7.17 2.90 30.64
CA GLU A 177 -7.36 3.24 32.05
C GLU A 177 -8.53 4.23 32.26
N VAL A 178 -8.65 5.26 31.41
CA VAL A 178 -9.78 6.20 31.47
C VAL A 178 -11.11 5.53 31.12
N ALA A 179 -11.11 4.60 30.16
CA ALA A 179 -12.32 3.84 29.81
C ALA A 179 -12.83 3.01 31.00
N MET A 180 -11.92 2.37 31.74
CA MET A 180 -12.27 1.59 32.94
C MET A 180 -12.91 2.46 34.04
N VAL A 181 -12.41 3.68 34.26
CA VAL A 181 -12.96 4.59 35.29
C VAL A 181 -14.36 5.11 34.93
N VAL A 182 -14.71 5.16 33.64
CA VAL A 182 -16.05 5.58 33.20
C VAL A 182 -17.07 4.45 33.29
N ASP A 183 -16.62 3.19 33.20
CA ASP A 183 -17.45 1.99 33.30
C ASP A 183 -17.73 1.55 34.75
N GLU A 184 -16.96 2.05 35.73
CA GLU A 184 -17.21 1.92 37.18
C GLU A 184 -18.23 2.94 37.70
#